data_AF-A0A0G1Q6B4-F1
#
_entry.id   AF-A0A0G1Q6B4-F1
#
_cell.length_a   1.000
_cell.length_b   1.000
_cell.length_c   1.000
_cell.angle_alpha   90.00
_cell.angle_beta   90.00
_cell.angle_gamma   90.00
#
_symmetry.space_group_name_H-M   'P 1'
#
loop_
_entity.id
_entity.type
_entity.pdbx_description
1 polymer ?
#
loop_
_entity_poly.entity_id
_entity_poly.type
_entity_poly.pdbx_seq_one_letter_code
_entity_poly.pdbx_strand_id
1 'polypeptide(L)'
;MTKNKTEIAALAMDLKRIALGYHRGSSQTAARFTQEALKRKKEIDARYEAAYINKILKTLPKTLSQKDKKRLAEDALMYSTIFQNYALHNSS
;
A
#
# COMPACT_ATOMS: atom_id res chain seq x y z
N MET A 1 6.46 -11.80 -14.43
CA MET A 1 6.47 -10.80 -13.34
C MET A 1 7.44 -11.27 -12.28
N THR A 2 8.33 -10.40 -11.78
CA THR A 2 9.16 -10.71 -10.62
C THR A 2 8.29 -10.82 -9.37
N LYS A 3 8.77 -11.54 -8.34
CA LYS A 3 8.05 -11.66 -7.05
C LYS A 3 7.70 -10.29 -6.48
N ASN A 4 8.66 -9.36 -6.43
CA ASN A 4 8.41 -8.01 -5.91
C ASN A 4 7.36 -7.25 -6.73
N LYS A 5 7.35 -7.36 -8.06
CA LYS A 5 6.33 -6.72 -8.90
C LYS A 5 4.92 -7.23 -8.58
N THR A 6 4.76 -8.53 -8.33
CA THR A 6 3.49 -9.12 -7.89
C THR A 6 3.09 -8.61 -6.51
N GLU A 7 4.03 -8.58 -5.55
CA GLU A 7 3.72 -8.10 -4.20
C GLU A 7 3.44 -6.60 -4.14
N ILE A 8 4.11 -5.79 -4.96
CA ILE A 8 3.84 -4.35 -5.05
C ILE A 8 2.45 -4.11 -5.68
N ALA A 9 2.09 -4.85 -6.72
CA ALA A 9 0.75 -4.75 -7.32
C ALA A 9 -0.35 -5.16 -6.33
N ALA A 10 -0.13 -6.24 -5.59
CA ALA A 10 -1.09 -6.68 -4.59
C ALA A 10 -1.13 -5.71 -3.38
N LEU A 11 -0.01 -5.07 -3.02
CA LEU A 11 0.03 -4.03 -1.99
C LEU A 11 -0.78 -2.81 -2.41
N ALA A 12 -0.65 -2.40 -3.68
CA ALA A 12 -1.45 -1.33 -4.25
C ALA A 12 -2.95 -1.63 -4.12
N MET A 13 -3.37 -2.85 -4.45
CA MET A 13 -4.75 -3.29 -4.32
C MET A 13 -5.26 -3.27 -2.87
N ASP A 14 -4.44 -3.72 -1.92
CA ASP A 14 -4.80 -3.69 -0.50
C ASP A 14 -4.98 -2.26 -0.01
N LEU A 15 -4.07 -1.34 -0.37
CA LEU A 15 -4.18 0.09 -0.06
C LEU A 15 -5.43 0.74 -0.67
N LYS A 16 -5.78 0.41 -1.91
CA LYS A 16 -7.03 0.87 -2.55
C LYS A 16 -8.25 0.43 -1.75
N ARG A 17 -8.26 -0.81 -1.26
CA ARG A 17 -9.37 -1.36 -0.46
C ARG A 17 -9.46 -0.72 0.93
N ILE A 18 -8.32 -0.36 1.53
CA ILE A 18 -8.30 0.45 2.77
C ILE A 18 -8.95 1.80 2.53
N ALA A 19 -8.56 2.52 1.48
CA ALA A 19 -9.12 3.82 1.12
C ALA A 19 -10.64 3.73 0.90
N LEU A 20 -11.08 2.79 0.06
CA LEU A 20 -12.51 2.55 -0.19
C LEU A 20 -13.28 2.16 1.07
N GLY A 21 -12.69 1.33 1.94
CA GLY A 21 -13.28 0.94 3.21
C GLY A 21 -13.57 2.14 4.09
N TYR A 22 -12.60 3.03 4.29
CA TYR A 22 -12.80 4.24 5.08
C TYR A 22 -13.74 5.24 4.41
N HIS A 23 -13.64 5.48 3.10
CA HIS A 23 -14.55 6.38 2.39
C HIS A 23 -16.01 5.93 2.43
N ARG A 24 -16.26 4.61 2.47
CA ARG A 24 -17.61 4.01 2.53
C ARG A 24 -18.08 3.71 3.96
N GLY A 25 -17.32 4.12 4.99
CA GLY A 25 -17.67 3.85 6.39
C GLY A 25 -17.48 2.40 6.86
N SER A 26 -16.86 1.54 6.05
CA SER A 26 -16.58 0.14 6.39
C SER A 26 -15.21 0.00 7.08
N SER A 27 -15.15 0.40 8.36
CA SER A 27 -13.94 0.37 9.18
C SER A 27 -13.37 -1.05 9.35
N GLN A 28 -14.23 -2.07 9.46
CA GLN A 28 -13.80 -3.46 9.57
C GLN A 28 -13.07 -3.96 8.31
N THR A 29 -13.58 -3.61 7.13
CA THR A 29 -12.93 -3.93 5.85
C THR A 29 -11.57 -3.25 5.77
N ALA A 30 -11.50 -1.96 6.12
CA ALA A 30 -10.26 -1.22 6.12
C ALA A 30 -9.22 -1.79 7.10
N ALA A 31 -9.65 -2.22 8.29
CA ALA A 31 -8.78 -2.85 9.28
C ALA A 31 -8.20 -4.17 8.78
N ARG A 32 -9.02 -5.04 8.15
CA ARG A 32 -8.55 -6.30 7.56
C ARG A 32 -7.50 -6.06 6.48
N PHE A 33 -7.78 -5.18 5.54
CA PHE A 33 -6.81 -4.88 4.47
C PHE A 33 -5.58 -4.13 4.96
N THR A 34 -5.66 -3.42 6.08
CA THR A 34 -4.47 -2.85 6.76
C THR A 34 -3.52 -3.95 7.22
N GLN A 35 -4.05 -5.03 7.80
CA GLN A 35 -3.23 -6.17 8.22
C GLN A 35 -2.57 -6.86 7.02
N GLU A 36 -3.33 -7.08 5.94
CA GLU A 36 -2.81 -7.66 4.70
C GLU A 36 -1.72 -6.79 4.07
N ALA A 37 -1.93 -5.48 3.98
CA ALA A 37 -0.95 -4.54 3.44
C ALA A 37 0.38 -4.57 4.25
N LEU A 38 0.29 -4.63 5.59
CA LEU A 38 1.47 -4.70 6.45
C LEU A 38 2.21 -6.05 6.36
N LYS A 39 1.48 -7.15 6.15
CA LYS A 39 2.07 -8.46 5.87
C LYS A 39 2.81 -8.43 4.54
N ARG A 40 2.15 -7.98 3.48
CA ARG A 40 2.71 -7.93 2.12
C ARG A 40 3.93 -7.03 2.01
N LYS A 41 3.93 -5.91 2.73
CA LYS A 41 5.10 -5.03 2.85
C LYS A 41 6.36 -5.75 3.37
N LYS A 42 6.23 -6.86 4.12
CA LYS A 42 7.37 -7.68 4.57
C LYS A 42 7.83 -8.69 3.51
N GLU A 43 7.01 -8.98 2.51
CA GLU A 43 7.29 -9.97 1.45
C GLU A 43 8.06 -9.35 0.28
N ILE A 44 8.12 -8.02 0.20
CA ILE A 44 8.86 -7.22 -0.80
C ILE A 44 10.32 -7.07 -0.34
N ASP A 45 11.28 -7.51 -1.17
CA ASP A 45 12.70 -7.21 -0.94
C ASP A 45 13.04 -5.81 -1.45
N ALA A 46 12.98 -4.84 -0.53
CA ALA A 46 13.23 -3.42 -0.78
C ALA A 46 14.60 -3.13 -1.43
N ARG A 47 15.61 -4.00 -1.31
CA ARG A 47 16.95 -3.74 -1.86
C ARG A 47 16.97 -3.63 -3.39
N TYR A 48 15.99 -4.25 -4.06
CA TYR A 48 15.88 -4.27 -5.51
C TYR A 48 14.92 -3.22 -6.06
N GLU A 49 14.39 -2.34 -5.21
CA GLU A 49 13.37 -1.36 -5.59
C GLU A 49 13.91 0.07 -5.62
N ALA A 50 13.25 0.93 -6.40
CA ALA A 50 13.60 2.34 -6.47
C ALA A 50 13.56 3.02 -5.08
N ALA A 51 14.49 3.95 -4.84
CA ALA A 51 14.66 4.59 -3.53
C ALA A 51 13.36 5.25 -2.99
N TYR A 52 12.53 5.80 -3.88
CA TYR A 52 11.26 6.41 -3.48
C TYR A 52 10.20 5.38 -3.06
N ILE A 53 10.15 4.20 -3.71
CA ILE A 53 9.30 3.07 -3.31
C ILE A 53 9.70 2.60 -1.91
N ASN A 54 11.01 2.48 -1.67
CA ASN A 54 11.54 2.12 -0.36
C ASN A 54 11.18 3.14 0.72
N LYS A 55 11.22 4.44 0.40
CA LYS A 55 10.81 5.50 1.32
C LYS A 55 9.34 5.34 1.71
N ILE A 56 8.45 5.09 0.74
CA ILE A 56 7.01 4.92 0.98
C ILE A 56 6.74 3.61 1.77
N LEU A 57 7.41 2.51 1.43
CA LEU A 57 7.29 1.25 2.18
C LEU A 57 7.65 1.43 3.66
N LYS A 58 8.67 2.25 3.96
CA LYS A 58 9.08 2.55 5.34
C LYS A 58 8.06 3.41 6.09
N THR A 59 7.37 4.34 5.43
CA THR A 59 6.36 5.19 6.07
C THR A 59 5.01 4.51 6.25
N LEU A 60 4.72 3.45 5.47
CA LEU A 60 3.44 2.76 5.44
C LEU A 60 2.86 2.41 6.83
N PRO A 61 3.61 1.82 7.78
CA PRO A 61 3.05 1.47 9.10
C PRO A 61 2.55 2.70 9.87
N LYS A 62 3.30 3.80 9.82
CA LYS A 62 2.91 5.06 10.46
C LYS A 62 1.66 5.62 9.81
N THR A 63 1.62 5.70 8.48
CA THR A 63 0.46 6.17 7.71
C THR A 63 -0.79 5.34 8.04
N LEU A 64 -0.69 4.01 8.04
CA LEU A 64 -1.84 3.13 8.28
C LEU A 64 -2.29 3.06 9.75
N SER A 65 -1.47 3.52 10.69
CA SER A 65 -1.81 3.62 12.11
C SER A 65 -2.47 4.94 12.51
N GLN A 66 -2.59 5.91 11.60
CA GLN A 66 -3.02 7.25 11.97
C GLN A 66 -4.50 7.31 12.42
N LYS A 67 -4.77 8.23 13.35
CA LYS A 67 -6.10 8.39 13.97
C LYS A 67 -7.12 9.01 13.01
N ASP A 68 -6.70 10.01 12.23
CA ASP A 68 -7.53 10.64 11.22
C ASP A 68 -7.79 9.66 10.06
N LYS A 69 -8.99 9.08 10.05
CA LYS A 69 -9.39 8.08 9.06
C LYS A 69 -9.63 8.65 7.67
N LYS A 70 -10.01 9.93 7.57
CA LYS A 70 -10.16 10.60 6.28
C LYS A 70 -8.79 10.80 5.65
N ARG A 71 -7.84 11.35 6.39
CA ARG A 71 -6.46 11.48 5.92
C ARG A 71 -5.84 10.13 5.58
N LEU A 72 -6.10 9.09 6.39
CA LEU A 72 -5.62 7.72 6.13
C LEU A 72 -6.13 7.22 4.79
N ALA A 73 -7.42 7.41 4.49
CA ALA A 73 -8.01 7.01 3.24
C ALA A 73 -7.32 7.67 2.03
N GLU A 74 -7.10 9.00 2.10
CA GLU A 74 -6.42 9.77 1.05
C GLU A 74 -4.96 9.33 0.86
N ASP A 75 -4.20 9.20 1.95
CA ASP A 75 -2.80 8.76 1.89
C ASP A 75 -2.69 7.33 1.32
N ALA A 76 -3.60 6.44 1.73
CA ALA A 76 -3.65 5.08 1.21
C ALA A 76 -3.99 5.04 -0.29
N LEU A 77 -4.90 5.90 -0.76
CA LEU A 77 -5.24 6.01 -2.17
C LEU A 77 -4.07 6.56 -3.00
N MET A 78 -3.37 7.58 -2.49
CA MET A 78 -2.17 8.11 -3.12
C MET A 78 -1.09 7.02 -3.25
N TYR A 79 -0.78 6.32 -2.15
CA TYR A 79 0.22 5.25 -2.18
C TYR A 79 -0.20 4.08 -3.07
N SER A 80 -1.47 3.68 -3.05
CA SER A 80 -2.03 2.70 -3.99
C SER A 80 -1.70 3.08 -5.43
N THR A 81 -1.92 4.33 -5.80
CA THR A 81 -1.71 4.80 -7.18
C THR A 81 -0.22 4.76 -7.55
N ILE A 82 0.66 5.18 -6.64
CA ILE A 82 2.11 5.15 -6.85
C ILE A 82 2.61 3.71 -7.02
N PHE A 83 2.22 2.79 -6.13
CA PHE A 83 2.64 1.38 -6.21
C PHE A 83 2.06 0.69 -7.45
N GLN A 84 0.81 0.95 -7.81
CA GLN A 84 0.20 0.40 -9.02
C GLN A 84 0.96 0.83 -10.28
N ASN A 85 1.24 2.13 -10.41
CA ASN A 85 1.97 2.66 -11.55
C ASN A 85 3.40 2.12 -11.59
N TYR A 86 4.06 2.03 -10.44
CA TYR A 86 5.37 1.42 -10.35
C TYR A 86 5.37 -0.03 -10.84
N ALA A 87 4.43 -0.85 -10.35
CA ALA A 87 4.34 -2.24 -10.75
C ALA A 87 4.02 -2.40 -12.25
N LEU A 88 3.20 -1.52 -12.84
CA LEU A 88 2.85 -1.61 -14.26
C LEU A 88 4.02 -1.20 -15.17
N HIS A 89 4.68 -0.07 -14.86
CA HIS A 89 5.57 0.60 -15.80
C HIS A 89 7.06 0.42 -15.51
N ASN A 90 7.45 0.10 -14.29
CA ASN A 90 8.83 -0.28 -14.01
C ASN A 90 8.97 -1.80 -14.20
N SER A 91 9.45 -2.15 -15.38
CA SER A 91 9.99 -3.48 -15.66
C SER A 91 11.50 -3.34 -15.59
N SER A 92 12.07 -3.67 -14.42
CA SER A 92 13.48 -4.06 -14.36
C SER A 92 13.66 -5.43 -15.00
#